data_AF-A0A965CZF3-F1
#
_entry.id   AF-A0A965CZF3-F1
#
_cell.length_a   1.000
_cell.length_b   1.000
_cell.length_c   1.000
_cell.angle_alpha   90.00
_cell.angle_beta   90.00
_cell.angle_gamma   90.00
#
_symmetry.space_group_name_H-M   'P 1'
#
loop_
_entity.id
_entity.type
_entity.pdbx_description
1 polymer ?
#
loop_
_entity_poly.entity_id
_entity_poly.type
_entity_poly.pdbx_seq_one_letter_code
_entity_poly.pdbx_strand_id
1 'polypeptide(L)'
;SDFGFHNALRRPSGELTFLDFEFFGRDDPAKMIADFLLHPAQSLAEGFKQAFAKKILKTFGADNQLAARLEYVYPIVGLKWCMIMLNEFVPSDFARRTFAARDSLALSQKKSTQLAKSKAMLAKIMNENWRFPYTGFAA
;
A
#
# COMPACT_ATOMS: atom_id res chain seq x y z
N SER A 1 -4.35 7.50 4.75
CA SER A 1 -4.92 6.53 5.69
C SER A 1 -4.10 5.26 5.67
N ASP A 2 -3.67 4.80 6.83
CA ASP A 2 -2.96 3.54 7.00
C ASP A 2 -3.96 2.39 7.22
N PHE A 3 -4.74 2.11 6.17
CA PHE A 3 -5.80 1.10 6.22
C PHE A 3 -5.20 -0.30 5.96
N GLY A 4 -5.34 -1.21 6.93
CA GLY A 4 -4.82 -2.56 6.82
C GLY A 4 -5.08 -3.41 8.06
N PHE A 5 -4.76 -4.70 7.97
CA PHE A 5 -4.96 -5.63 9.09
C PHE A 5 -4.05 -5.36 10.29
N HIS A 6 -2.90 -4.71 10.09
CA HIS A 6 -2.00 -4.31 11.18
C HIS A 6 -2.63 -3.25 12.10
N ASN A 7 -3.58 -2.47 11.58
CA ASN A 7 -4.37 -1.49 12.34
C ASN A 7 -5.79 -2.01 12.65
N ALA A 8 -6.00 -3.34 12.69
CA ALA A 8 -7.30 -3.93 12.99
C ALA A 8 -7.20 -5.01 14.07
N LEU A 9 -8.14 -4.99 15.02
CA LEU A 9 -8.34 -6.06 16.00
C LEU A 9 -9.57 -6.89 15.66
N ARG A 10 -9.43 -8.22 15.72
CA ARG A 10 -10.56 -9.15 15.61
C ARG A 10 -11.18 -9.38 16.99
N ARG A 11 -12.43 -8.97 17.17
CA ARG A 11 -13.22 -9.22 18.38
C ARG A 11 -13.61 -10.71 18.49
N PRO A 12 -13.94 -11.20 19.70
CA PRO A 12 -14.45 -12.57 19.87
C PRO A 12 -15.68 -12.88 19.01
N SER A 13 -16.52 -11.88 18.73
CA SER A 13 -17.67 -11.99 17.81
C SER A 13 -17.29 -12.23 16.35
N GLY A 14 -16.02 -12.07 15.99
CA GLY A 14 -15.51 -12.17 14.62
C GLY A 14 -15.48 -10.84 13.87
N GLU A 15 -16.02 -9.76 14.44
CA GLU A 15 -15.94 -8.42 13.87
C GLU A 15 -14.52 -7.85 13.91
N LEU A 16 -14.19 -7.02 12.92
CA LEU A 16 -12.94 -6.26 12.91
C LEU A 16 -13.18 -4.83 13.41
N THR A 17 -12.34 -4.38 14.33
CA THR A 17 -12.30 -3.01 14.83
C THR A 17 -11.01 -2.35 14.35
N PHE A 18 -11.12 -1.31 13.55
CA PHE A 18 -9.96 -0.52 13.12
C PHE A 18 -9.55 0.45 14.21
N LEU A 19 -8.25 0.57 14.39
CA LEU A 19 -7.59 1.50 15.31
C LEU A 19 -6.71 2.46 14.49
N ASP A 20 -6.09 3.40 15.18
CA ASP A 20 -5.13 4.35 14.61
C ASP A 20 -5.67 5.20 13.44
N PHE A 21 -6.33 6.30 13.83
CA PHE A 21 -6.95 7.25 12.91
C PHE A 21 -6.10 8.52 12.70
N GLU A 22 -4.81 8.50 13.05
CA GLU A 22 -3.97 9.72 13.00
C GLU A 22 -3.83 10.30 11.58
N PHE A 23 -3.88 9.43 10.56
CA PHE A 23 -3.87 9.79 9.14
C PHE A 23 -5.25 9.66 8.48
N PHE A 24 -6.32 9.66 9.27
CA PHE A 24 -7.69 9.58 8.77
C PHE A 24 -8.20 10.97 8.36
N GLY A 25 -8.97 11.01 7.28
CA GLY A 25 -9.50 12.25 6.73
C GLY A 25 -10.29 11.98 5.46
N ARG A 26 -10.82 13.06 4.87
CA ARG A 26 -11.51 12.98 3.58
C ARG A 26 -10.46 12.78 2.48
N ASP A 27 -10.52 11.63 1.81
CA ASP A 27 -9.59 11.24 0.75
C ASP A 27 -10.32 10.45 -0.34
N ASP A 28 -9.71 10.29 -1.51
CA ASP A 28 -10.30 9.51 -2.61
C ASP A 28 -10.24 8.00 -2.30
N PRO A 29 -11.35 7.25 -2.36
CA PRO A 29 -11.34 5.80 -2.17
C PRO A 29 -10.40 5.06 -3.13
N ALA A 30 -10.14 5.58 -4.33
CA ALA A 30 -9.18 4.99 -5.27
C ALA A 30 -7.79 4.87 -4.64
N LYS A 31 -7.35 5.89 -3.92
CA LYS A 31 -6.03 5.92 -3.27
C LYS A 31 -5.98 4.96 -2.09
N MET A 32 -7.05 4.87 -1.29
CA MET A 32 -7.16 3.88 -0.21
C MET A 32 -7.05 2.44 -0.74
N ILE A 33 -7.77 2.12 -1.81
CA ILE A 33 -7.78 0.79 -2.43
C ILE A 33 -6.38 0.45 -2.96
N ALA A 34 -5.76 1.38 -3.69
CA ALA A 34 -4.41 1.20 -4.21
C ALA A 34 -3.38 1.03 -3.07
N ASP A 35 -3.49 1.82 -2.00
CA ASP A 35 -2.61 1.71 -0.84
C ASP A 35 -2.70 0.34 -0.19
N PHE A 36 -3.91 -0.17 0.03
CA PHE A 36 -4.11 -1.50 0.61
C PHE A 36 -3.51 -2.60 -0.28
N LEU A 37 -3.74 -2.55 -1.60
CA LEU A 37 -3.28 -3.58 -2.54
C LEU A 37 -1.75 -3.60 -2.73
N LEU A 38 -1.11 -2.43 -2.61
CA LEU A 38 0.32 -2.23 -2.84
C LEU A 38 1.15 -2.11 -1.57
N HIS A 39 0.55 -2.20 -0.37
CA HIS A 39 1.28 -2.01 0.87
C HIS A 39 2.48 -2.99 0.99
N PRO A 40 3.73 -2.52 1.11
CA PRO A 40 4.93 -3.39 1.05
C PRO A 40 5.13 -4.38 2.22
N ALA A 41 4.46 -4.14 3.35
CA ALA A 41 4.48 -5.01 4.53
C ALA A 41 3.34 -6.04 4.52
N GLN A 42 2.42 -5.95 3.55
CA GLN A 42 1.30 -6.86 3.45
C GLN A 42 1.64 -8.07 2.59
N SER A 43 1.41 -9.26 3.14
CA SER A 43 1.52 -10.53 2.41
C SER A 43 0.12 -11.10 2.15
N LEU A 44 -0.54 -10.60 1.09
CA LEU A 44 -1.80 -11.16 0.61
C LEU A 44 -1.55 -11.97 -0.66
N ALA A 45 -2.08 -13.20 -0.68
CA ALA A 45 -2.14 -13.99 -1.90
C ALA A 45 -2.98 -13.29 -2.99
N GLU A 46 -2.63 -13.51 -4.26
CA GLU A 46 -3.24 -12.80 -5.38
C GLU A 46 -4.77 -12.97 -5.46
N GLY A 47 -5.28 -14.16 -5.14
CA GLY A 47 -6.72 -14.42 -5.09
C GLY A 47 -7.47 -13.58 -4.04
N PHE A 48 -6.83 -13.27 -2.91
CA PHE A 48 -7.43 -12.38 -1.92
C PHE A 48 -7.42 -10.92 -2.37
N LYS A 49 -6.39 -10.49 -3.10
CA LYS A 49 -6.33 -9.15 -3.71
C LYS A 49 -7.43 -8.96 -4.75
N GLN A 50 -7.63 -9.96 -5.63
CA GLN A 50 -8.73 -9.98 -6.59
C GLN A 50 -10.10 -9.91 -5.89
N ALA A 51 -10.30 -10.76 -4.88
CA ALA A 51 -11.55 -10.78 -4.12
C ALA A 51 -11.81 -9.45 -3.38
N PHE A 52 -10.77 -8.84 -2.81
CA PHE A 52 -10.84 -7.53 -2.19
C PHE A 52 -11.24 -6.46 -3.21
N ALA A 53 -10.50 -6.34 -4.32
CA ALA A 53 -10.76 -5.36 -5.38
C ALA A 53 -12.20 -5.46 -5.91
N LYS A 54 -12.67 -6.68 -6.19
CA LYS A 54 -14.05 -6.92 -6.63
C LYS A 54 -15.08 -6.44 -5.59
N LYS A 55 -14.91 -6.83 -4.33
CA LYS A 55 -15.87 -6.50 -3.26
C LYS A 55 -15.87 -5.01 -2.95
N ILE A 56 -14.69 -4.38 -2.84
CA ILE A 56 -14.59 -2.97 -2.44
C ILE A 56 -15.14 -2.04 -3.53
N LEU A 57 -14.90 -2.34 -4.81
CA LEU A 57 -15.50 -1.59 -5.93
C LEU A 57 -17.03 -1.70 -5.91
N LYS A 58 -17.58 -2.88 -5.62
CA LYS A 58 -19.03 -3.06 -5.44
C LYS A 58 -19.57 -2.26 -4.24
N THR A 59 -18.85 -2.23 -3.12
CA THR A 59 -19.23 -1.45 -1.94
C THR A 59 -19.34 0.04 -2.24
N PHE A 60 -18.44 0.57 -3.07
CA PHE A 60 -18.48 1.97 -3.52
C PHE A 60 -19.27 2.16 -4.82
N GLY A 61 -20.17 1.24 -5.18
CA GLY A 61 -20.85 1.23 -6.48
C GLY A 61 -21.72 2.46 -6.81
N ALA A 62 -21.98 3.35 -5.85
CA ALA A 62 -22.60 4.65 -6.13
C ALA A 62 -21.65 5.61 -6.89
N ASP A 63 -20.33 5.41 -6.79
CA ASP A 63 -19.32 6.18 -7.51
C ASP A 63 -18.91 5.46 -8.80
N ASN A 64 -19.64 5.74 -9.87
CA ASN A 64 -19.42 5.14 -11.19
C ASN A 64 -18.05 5.48 -11.82
N GLN A 65 -17.32 6.46 -11.27
CA GLN A 65 -16.02 6.90 -11.76
C GLN A 65 -14.85 6.27 -10.97
N LEU A 66 -15.13 5.57 -9.87
CA LEU A 66 -14.09 5.02 -8.99
C LEU A 66 -13.13 4.09 -9.74
N ALA A 67 -13.65 3.16 -10.55
CA ALA A 67 -12.83 2.23 -11.31
C ALA A 67 -11.90 2.98 -12.28
N ALA A 68 -12.41 4.00 -12.97
CA ALA A 68 -11.62 4.82 -13.87
C ALA A 68 -10.52 5.61 -13.14
N ARG A 69 -10.81 6.17 -11.96
CA ARG A 69 -9.77 6.84 -11.15
C ARG A 69 -8.73 5.86 -10.65
N LEU A 70 -9.14 4.65 -10.25
CA LEU A 70 -8.24 3.62 -9.75
C LEU A 70 -7.20 3.16 -10.79
N GLU A 71 -7.56 3.12 -12.07
CA GLU A 71 -6.61 2.86 -13.18
C GLU A 71 -5.41 3.82 -13.16
N TYR A 72 -5.65 5.11 -12.88
CA TYR A 72 -4.59 6.12 -12.84
C TYR A 72 -3.89 6.17 -11.48
N VAL A 73 -4.65 6.03 -10.40
CA VAL A 73 -4.13 6.18 -9.04
C VAL A 73 -3.24 5.00 -8.63
N TYR A 74 -3.56 3.79 -9.06
CA TYR A 74 -2.82 2.58 -8.69
C TYR A 74 -1.31 2.66 -9.01
N PRO A 75 -0.86 2.95 -10.25
CA PRO A 75 0.57 3.08 -10.55
C PRO A 75 1.23 4.25 -9.81
N ILE A 76 0.52 5.37 -9.60
CA ILE A 76 1.03 6.53 -8.84
C ILE A 76 1.30 6.14 -7.39
N VAL A 77 0.39 5.38 -6.78
CA VAL A 77 0.57 4.87 -5.41
C VAL A 77 1.74 3.87 -5.35
N GLY A 78 1.95 3.05 -6.37
CA GLY A 78 3.15 2.21 -6.48
C GLY A 78 4.45 3.02 -6.47
N LEU A 79 4.51 4.10 -7.27
CA LEU A 79 5.64 5.03 -7.27
C LEU A 79 5.83 5.72 -5.91
N LYS A 80 4.73 6.12 -5.27
CA LYS A 80 4.76 6.69 -3.91
C LYS A 80 5.41 5.70 -2.93
N TRP A 81 5.05 4.41 -2.97
CA TRP A 81 5.68 3.40 -2.12
C TRP A 81 7.15 3.19 -2.43
N CYS A 82 7.55 3.23 -3.71
CA CYS A 82 8.98 3.26 -4.08
C CYS A 82 9.71 4.40 -3.36
N MET A 83 9.17 5.62 -3.41
CA MET A 83 9.78 6.78 -2.76
C MET A 83 9.83 6.61 -1.23
N ILE A 84 8.75 6.17 -0.59
CA ILE A 84 8.71 5.94 0.87
C ILE A 84 9.76 4.93 1.31
N MET A 85 9.94 3.83 0.58
CA MET A 85 11.00 2.84 0.88
C MET A 85 12.39 3.46 0.75
N LEU A 86 12.58 4.37 -0.20
CA LEU A 86 13.83 5.09 -0.41
C LEU A 86 14.07 6.23 0.60
N ASN A 87 13.13 6.53 1.51
CA ASN A 87 13.38 7.51 2.58
C ASN A 87 14.58 7.12 3.48
N GLU A 88 15.00 5.85 3.53
CA GLU A 88 16.23 5.45 4.24
C GLU A 88 17.52 6.09 3.66
N PHE A 89 17.44 6.67 2.46
CA PHE A 89 18.54 7.43 1.84
C PHE A 89 18.49 8.93 2.13
N VAL A 90 17.41 9.44 2.73
CA VAL A 90 17.25 10.86 3.09
C VAL A 90 17.92 11.13 4.44
N PRO A 91 18.91 12.03 4.54
CA PRO A 91 19.70 12.23 5.77
C PRO A 91 18.89 12.61 7.03
N SER A 92 17.81 13.37 6.89
CA SER A 92 16.95 13.80 8.01
C SER A 92 16.07 12.67 8.55
N ASP A 93 15.43 11.91 7.66
CA ASP A 93 14.67 10.70 8.02
C ASP A 93 15.59 9.61 8.60
N PHE A 94 16.79 9.53 8.05
CA PHE A 94 17.86 8.68 8.54
C PHE A 94 18.27 9.06 9.97
N ALA A 95 18.53 10.35 10.26
CA ALA A 95 18.91 10.83 11.59
C ALA A 95 17.84 10.56 12.66
N ARG A 96 16.55 10.68 12.32
CA ARG A 96 15.44 10.34 13.23
C ARG A 96 15.41 8.86 13.60
N ARG A 97 15.81 7.98 12.68
CA ARG A 97 15.77 6.50 12.86
C ARG A 97 17.08 5.92 13.42
N THR A 98 18.22 6.55 13.19
CA THR A 98 19.53 6.13 13.72
C THR A 98 19.72 6.40 15.21
N PHE A 99 18.91 7.25 15.83
CA PHE A 99 18.88 7.34 17.30
C PHE A 99 18.57 5.97 17.95
N ALA A 100 17.90 5.06 17.22
CA ALA A 100 17.62 3.69 17.65
C ALA A 100 18.63 2.63 17.13
N ALA A 101 19.49 2.93 16.14
CA ALA A 101 20.37 1.95 15.49
C ALA A 101 21.84 2.43 15.53
N ARG A 102 22.61 1.95 16.51
CA ARG A 102 24.02 2.32 16.73
C ARG A 102 25.03 1.60 15.82
N ASP A 103 24.58 0.78 14.86
CA ASP A 103 25.44 -0.08 14.05
C ASP A 103 25.37 0.28 12.54
N SER A 104 26.51 0.57 11.95
CA SER A 104 26.69 0.93 10.53
C SER A 104 26.46 -0.27 9.58
N LEU A 105 26.69 -1.50 10.04
CA LEU A 105 26.47 -2.70 9.25
C LEU A 105 24.97 -2.96 9.06
N ALA A 106 24.21 -2.92 10.17
CA ALA A 106 22.75 -3.05 10.17
C ALA A 106 22.08 -2.01 9.25
N LEU A 107 22.67 -0.81 9.18
CA LEU A 107 22.19 0.27 8.35
C LEU A 107 22.39 0.01 6.85
N SER A 108 23.58 -0.42 6.44
CA SER A 108 23.86 -0.77 5.04
C SER A 108 22.92 -1.88 4.56
N GLN A 109 22.70 -2.89 5.41
CA GLN A 109 21.76 -3.97 5.13
C GLN A 109 20.33 -3.46 4.96
N LYS A 110 19.87 -2.56 5.84
CA LYS A 110 18.53 -1.96 5.75
C LYS A 110 18.32 -1.17 4.46
N LYS A 111 19.30 -0.33 4.06
CA LYS A 111 19.27 0.39 2.78
C LYS A 111 19.16 -0.57 1.60
N SER A 112 19.95 -1.64 1.60
CA SER A 112 19.90 -2.68 0.56
C SER A 112 18.53 -3.36 0.51
N THR A 113 17.95 -3.74 1.65
CA THR A 113 16.62 -4.33 1.72
C THR A 113 15.54 -3.40 1.19
N GLN A 114 15.53 -2.12 1.58
CA GLN A 114 14.51 -1.18 1.09
C GLN A 114 14.67 -0.87 -0.39
N LEU A 115 15.90 -0.76 -0.89
CA LEU A 115 16.16 -0.62 -2.33
C LEU A 115 15.65 -1.83 -3.11
N ALA A 116 15.87 -3.05 -2.62
CA ALA A 116 15.35 -4.25 -3.25
C ALA A 116 13.82 -4.26 -3.32
N LYS A 117 13.15 -3.87 -2.22
CA LYS A 117 11.68 -3.74 -2.20
C LYS A 117 11.17 -2.66 -3.17
N SER A 118 11.83 -1.50 -3.23
CA SER A 118 11.48 -0.45 -4.19
C SER A 118 11.62 -0.92 -5.64
N LYS A 119 12.71 -1.63 -5.98
CA LYS A 119 12.91 -2.20 -7.31
C LYS A 119 11.83 -3.23 -7.66
N ALA A 120 11.48 -4.11 -6.72
CA ALA A 120 10.43 -5.11 -6.91
C ALA A 120 9.06 -4.46 -7.16
N MET A 121 8.73 -3.41 -6.39
CA MET A 121 7.50 -2.64 -6.58
C MET A 121 7.46 -1.96 -7.96
N LEU A 122 8.55 -1.31 -8.36
CA LEU A 122 8.66 -0.68 -9.68
C LEU A 122 8.50 -1.71 -10.80
N ALA A 123 9.17 -2.85 -10.70
CA ALA A 123 9.03 -3.94 -11.67
C ALA A 123 7.59 -4.46 -11.75
N LYS A 124 6.91 -4.61 -10.60
CA LYS A 124 5.49 -4.99 -10.56
C LYS A 124 4.61 -4.03 -11.34
N ILE A 125 4.66 -2.73 -11.05
CA ILE A 125 3.79 -1.74 -11.74
C ILE A 125 4.14 -1.60 -13.23
N MET A 126 5.42 -1.78 -13.61
CA MET A 126 5.84 -1.81 -15.01
C MET A 126 5.30 -3.05 -15.75
N ASN A 127 5.37 -4.23 -15.13
CA ASN A 127 4.84 -5.48 -15.69
C ASN A 127 3.31 -5.46 -15.79
N GLU A 128 2.64 -4.68 -14.94
CA GLU A 128 1.21 -4.39 -15.01
C GLU A 128 0.88 -3.29 -16.04
N ASN A 129 1.85 -2.89 -16.87
CA ASN A 129 1.71 -1.85 -17.90
C ASN A 129 1.18 -0.51 -17.38
N TRP A 130 1.50 -0.16 -16.13
CA TRP A 130 0.99 1.03 -15.46
C TRP A 130 -0.55 1.06 -15.38
N ARG A 131 -1.19 -0.11 -15.31
CA ARG A 131 -2.64 -0.28 -15.19
C ARG A 131 -3.01 -0.92 -13.88
N PHE A 132 -4.28 -0.77 -13.50
CA PHE A 132 -4.85 -1.53 -12.41
C PHE A 132 -5.09 -2.98 -12.89
N PRO A 133 -4.50 -4.01 -12.26
CA PRO A 133 -4.54 -5.38 -12.80
C PRO A 133 -5.85 -6.12 -12.47
N TYR A 134 -6.69 -5.58 -11.59
CA TYR A 134 -7.92 -6.22 -11.12
C TYR A 134 -9.14 -5.71 -11.89
N THR A 135 -9.09 -5.78 -13.22
CA THR A 135 -10.18 -5.39 -14.12
C THR A 135 -11.05 -6.58 -14.51
N GLY A 136 -12.17 -6.32 -15.19
CA GLY A 136 -13.04 -7.39 -15.72
C GLY A 136 -14.11 -7.90 -14.75
N PHE A 137 -14.33 -7.26 -13.61
CA PHE A 137 -15.46 -7.56 -12.72
C PHE A 137 -16.76 -6.89 -13.16
N ALA A 138 -17.00 -6.75 -14.47
CA ALA A 138 -18.27 -6.26 -14.98
C ALA A 138 -19.40 -7.14 -14.44
N ALA A 139 -20.45 -6.47 -13.99
CA ALA A 139 -21.65 -7.03 -13.37
C ALA A 139 -22.38 -8.00 -14.31
#